data_AF-A0A287CYE4-F1
#
_entry.id   AF-A0A287CYE4-F1
#
_cell.length_a   1.000
_cell.length_b   1.000
_cell.length_c   1.000
_cell.angle_alpha   90.00
_cell.angle_beta   90.00
_cell.angle_gamma   90.00
#
_symmetry.space_group_name_H-M   'P 1'
#
loop_
_entity.id
_entity.type
_entity.pdbx_description
1 polymer ?
#
loop_
_entity_poly.entity_id
_entity_poly.type
_entity_poly.pdbx_seq_one_letter_code
_entity_poly.pdbx_strand_id
1 'polypeptide(L)' 'MLRNLLCFLQIAQRTISTKQKLFQEDDGIPAHLKGGVADALLYRTTIILTVGGTGYAMYQLAMASFPKKQD' A
#
# COMPACT_ATOMS: atom_id res chain seq x y z
N MET A 1 -7.70 29.42 -26.19
CA MET A 1 -8.30 28.19 -25.60
C MET A 1 -7.56 26.92 -26.02
N LEU A 2 -7.24 26.71 -27.31
CA LEU A 2 -6.51 25.53 -27.81
C LEU A 2 -5.13 25.30 -27.17
N ARG A 3 -4.35 26.37 -26.93
CA ARG A 3 -3.02 26.30 -26.30
C ARG A 3 -3.06 25.73 -24.87
N ASN A 4 -4.10 26.04 -24.11
CA ASN A 4 -4.24 25.52 -22.74
C ASN A 4 -4.57 24.02 -22.78
N LEU A 5 -5.43 23.58 -23.71
CA LEU A 5 -5.76 22.16 -23.88
C LEU A 5 -4.55 21.33 -24.31
N LEU A 6 -3.76 21.83 -25.27
CA LEU A 6 -2.52 21.17 -25.69
C LEU A 6 -1.50 21.09 -24.56
N CYS A 7 -1.39 22.14 -23.73
CA CYS A 7 -0.54 22.14 -22.54
C CYS A 7 -0.95 21.03 -21.56
N PHE A 8 -2.26 20.88 -21.28
CA PHE A 8 -2.76 19.82 -20.40
C PHE A 8 -2.48 18.41 -20.96
N LEU A 9 -2.69 18.19 -22.25
CA LEU A 9 -2.37 16.91 -22.90
C LEU A 9 -0.87 16.61 -22.83
N GLN A 10 -0.03 17.62 -23.06
CA GLN A 10 1.42 17.47 -23.01
C GLN A 10 1.92 17.17 -21.59
N ILE A 11 1.34 17.81 -20.56
CA ILE A 11 1.62 17.50 -19.16
C ILE A 11 1.23 16.06 -18.84
N ALA A 12 0.02 15.65 -19.22
CA ALA A 12 -0.47 14.29 -18.98
C ALA A 12 0.45 13.23 -19.62
N GLN A 13 0.86 13.44 -20.89
CA GLN A 13 1.78 12.54 -21.59
C GLN A 13 3.14 12.44 -20.90
N ARG A 14 3.71 13.58 -20.44
CA ARG A 14 4.98 13.56 -19.69
C ARG A 14 4.87 12.80 -18.37
N THR A 15 3.79 13.00 -17.63
CA THR A 15 3.56 12.29 -16.37
C THR A 15 3.43 10.78 -16.60
N ILE A 16 2.64 10.36 -17.60
CA ILE A 16 2.47 8.93 -17.94
C ILE A 16 3.80 8.29 -18.31
N SER A 17 4.54 8.91 -19.24
CA SER A 17 5.85 8.38 -19.69
C SER A 17 6.84 8.24 -18.53
N THR A 18 6.85 9.19 -17.60
CA THR A 18 7.73 9.15 -16.42
C THR A 18 7.37 7.97 -15.50
N LYS A 19 6.08 7.73 -15.28
CA LYS A 19 5.62 6.59 -14.46
C LYS A 19 5.83 5.26 -15.16
N GLN A 20 5.57 5.18 -16.47
CA GLN A 20 5.85 3.98 -17.26
C GLN A 20 7.32 3.61 -17.19
N LYS A 21 8.23 4.57 -17.35
CA LYS A 21 9.67 4.33 -17.24
C LYS A 21 10.05 3.79 -15.86
N LEU A 22 9.52 4.39 -14.79
CA LEU A 22 9.78 3.94 -13.42
C LEU A 22 9.32 2.50 -13.19
N PHE A 23 8.10 2.15 -13.59
CA PHE A 23 7.55 0.80 -13.34
C PHE A 23 8.02 -0.27 -14.32
N GLN A 24 8.56 0.11 -15.48
CA GLN A 24 9.11 -0.82 -16.48
C GLN A 24 10.63 -0.98 -16.38
N GLU A 25 11.30 -0.25 -15.49
CA GLU A 25 12.73 -0.44 -15.22
C GLU A 25 13.00 -1.87 -14.70
N ASP A 26 13.91 -2.59 -15.33
CA ASP A 26 14.23 -3.99 -15.01
C ASP A 26 15.30 -4.07 -13.90
N ASP A 27 14.90 -3.79 -12.67
CA ASP A 27 15.75 -3.83 -11.47
C ASP A 27 15.42 -5.02 -10.54
N GLY A 28 14.49 -5.88 -10.95
CA GLY A 28 13.99 -7.01 -10.16
C GLY A 28 13.15 -6.64 -8.92
N ILE A 29 12.82 -5.35 -8.70
CA ILE A 29 11.99 -4.91 -7.59
C ILE A 29 10.51 -5.22 -7.89
N PRO A 30 9.78 -5.86 -6.96
CA PRO A 30 8.37 -6.18 -7.17
C PRO A 30 7.50 -4.91 -7.24
N ALA A 31 6.44 -4.96 -8.05
CA ALA A 31 5.58 -3.80 -8.33
C ALA A 31 5.03 -3.08 -7.07
N HIS A 32 4.78 -3.81 -5.97
CA HIS A 32 4.24 -3.25 -4.71
C HIS A 32 5.30 -2.56 -3.83
N LEU A 33 6.59 -2.56 -4.22
CA LEU A 33 7.67 -1.80 -3.58
C LEU A 33 8.34 -0.81 -4.55
N LYS A 34 7.89 -0.80 -5.80
CA LYS A 34 8.53 -0.08 -6.91
C LYS A 34 8.39 1.43 -6.82
N GLY A 35 7.41 1.94 -6.06
CA GLY A 35 7.27 3.36 -5.72
C GLY A 35 8.24 3.83 -4.63
N GLY A 36 9.04 2.93 -4.05
CA GLY A 36 10.17 3.25 -3.17
C GLY A 36 9.84 3.19 -1.68
N VAL A 37 10.42 4.13 -0.92
CA VAL A 37 10.40 4.09 0.56
C VAL A 37 8.99 4.17 1.15
N ALA A 38 8.10 4.95 0.53
CA ALA A 38 6.71 5.08 0.98
C ALA A 38 5.98 3.73 0.89
N ASP A 39 6.14 3.01 -0.22
CA ASP A 39 5.53 1.70 -0.44
C ASP A 39 6.06 0.67 0.57
N ALA A 40 7.38 0.68 0.81
CA ALA A 40 8.00 -0.21 1.79
C ALA A 40 7.51 0.05 3.22
N LEU A 41 7.38 1.32 3.61
CA LEU A 41 6.85 1.70 4.91
C LEU A 41 5.39 1.27 5.06
N LEU A 42 4.57 1.52 4.03
CA LEU A 42 3.15 1.15 4.02
C LEU A 42 3.01 -0.37 4.14
N TYR A 43 3.73 -1.13 3.32
CA TYR A 43 3.72 -2.58 3.32
C TYR A 43 4.05 -3.17 4.70
N ARG A 44 5.15 -2.71 5.30
CA ARG A 44 5.58 -3.19 6.63
C ARG A 44 4.56 -2.83 7.72
N THR A 45 4.02 -1.62 7.68
CA THR A 45 3.00 -1.16 8.64
C THR A 45 1.74 -2.01 8.53
N THR A 46 1.29 -2.30 7.30
CA THR A 46 0.13 -3.18 7.05
C THR A 46 0.38 -4.58 7.59
N ILE A 47 1.56 -5.17 7.35
CA ILE A 47 1.90 -6.50 7.90
C ILE A 47 1.83 -6.51 9.41
N ILE A 48 2.45 -5.53 10.08
CA ILE A 48 2.45 -5.45 11.54
C ILE A 48 1.03 -5.34 12.08
N LEU A 49 0.20 -4.48 11.48
CA LEU A 49 -1.17 -4.29 11.89
C LEU A 49 -2.02 -5.54 11.67
N THR A 50 -1.88 -6.21 10.53
CA THR A 50 -2.63 -7.43 10.22
C THR A 50 -2.22 -8.58 11.13
N VAL A 51 -0.93 -8.88 11.25
CA VAL A 51 -0.44 -9.98 12.10
C VAL A 51 -0.76 -9.71 13.56
N GLY A 52 -0.50 -8.48 14.03
CA GLY A 52 -0.83 -8.06 15.40
C GLY A 52 -2.33 -8.11 15.67
N GLY A 53 -3.15 -7.63 14.73
CA GLY A 53 -4.61 -7.65 14.82
C GLY A 53 -5.17 -9.06 14.83
N THR A 54 -4.66 -9.97 14.00
CA THR A 54 -5.04 -11.39 14.02
C THR A 54 -4.67 -12.04 15.35
N GLY A 55 -3.46 -11.80 15.86
CA GLY A 55 -3.04 -12.32 17.17
C GLY A 55 -3.94 -11.82 18.31
N TYR A 56 -4.29 -10.53 18.29
CA TYR A 56 -5.21 -9.95 19.27
C TYR A 56 -6.62 -10.53 19.15
N ALA A 57 -7.14 -10.70 17.93
CA ALA A 57 -8.44 -11.33 17.71
C ALA A 57 -8.47 -12.78 18.24
N MET A 58 -7.41 -13.56 18.01
CA MET A 58 -7.28 -14.91 18.58
C MET A 58 -7.27 -14.90 20.11
N TYR A 59 -6.53 -13.98 20.73
CA TYR A 59 -6.53 -13.82 22.18
C TYR A 59 -7.94 -13.52 22.72
N GLN A 60 -8.66 -12.59 22.08
CA GLN A 60 -10.02 -12.24 22.47
C GLN A 60 -10.99 -13.40 22.28
N LEU A 61 -10.88 -14.15 21.18
CA LEU A 61 -11.67 -15.36 20.95
C LEU A 61 -11.41 -16.42 22.02
N ALA A 62 -10.15 -16.66 22.39
CA ALA A 62 -9.80 -17.59 23.45
C ALA A 62 -10.39 -17.16 24.80
N MET A 63 -10.25 -15.87 25.15
CA MET A 63 -10.83 -15.31 26.37
C MET A 63 -12.36 -15.34 26.40
N ALA A 64 -13.02 -15.25 25.25
CA ALA A 64 -14.47 -15.36 25.13
C ALA A 64 -14.97 -16.81 25.16
N SER A 65 -14.11 -17.77 24.79
CA SER A 65 -14.48 -19.19 24.70
C SER A 65 -14.62 -19.86 26.08
N PHE A 66 -14.03 -19.28 27.13
CA PHE A 66 -14.16 -19.78 28.50
C PHE A 66 -15.14 -18.92 29.31
N PRO A 67 -16.04 -19.56 30.09
CA PRO A 67 -16.96 -18.82 30.95
C PRO A 67 -16.16 -18.04 32.01
N LYS A 68 -16.46 -16.74 32.12
CA LYS A 68 -15.90 -15.91 33.18
C LYS A 68 -16.74 -16.12 34.43
N LYS A 69 -16.08 -16.32 35.57
CA LYS A 69 -16.76 -16.34 36.86
C LYS A 69 -17.44 -14.99 37.06
N GLN A 70 -18.75 -15.02 37.30
CA GLN A 70 -19.48 -13.86 37.82
C GLN A 70 -19.28 -13.88 39.33
N ASP A 71 -18.67 -12.83 39.87
CA ASP A 71 -18.70 -12.56 41.31
C ASP A 71 -20.11 -12.15 41.74
#